data_AF-A0A0M8VPH5-F1
#
_entry.id   AF-A0A0M8VPH5-F1
#
_cell.length_a   1.000
_cell.length_b   1.000
_cell.length_c   1.000
_cell.angle_alpha   90.00
_cell.angle_beta   90.00
_cell.angle_gamma   90.00
#
_symmetry.space_group_name_H-M   'P 1'
#
loop_
_entity.id
_entity.type
_entity.pdbx_description
1 polymer ?
#
loop_
_entity_poly.entity_id
_entity_poly.type
_entity_poly.pdbx_seq_one_letter_code
_entity_poly.pdbx_strand_id
1 'polypeptide(L)'
;MTTSTTPRYTEATFNALRHQGDPLADDTVAAMFEKGEVKDFNTLMRFFSTAGTRLPEGLPASAESFLQATGMPPSWVDWNVMERARLFFMDNAAHINTGLSFAAMPATYAIPRVARLLASTHSMDYPSRRMANTGQFVTYLMQTNAFEEGSKFIPAAQKVRLL
;
A
#
# COMPACT_ATOMS: atom_id res chain seq x y z
N MET A 1 -35.08 0.36 -27.26
CA MET A 1 -33.62 0.26 -27.50
C MET A 1 -32.94 0.07 -26.15
N THR A 2 -32.67 -1.18 -25.77
CA THR A 2 -31.95 -1.51 -24.53
C THR A 2 -30.46 -1.38 -24.80
N THR A 3 -29.84 -0.31 -24.28
CA THR A 3 -28.38 -0.18 -24.27
C THR A 3 -27.81 -1.27 -23.36
N SER A 4 -27.28 -2.33 -23.97
CA SER A 4 -26.47 -3.32 -23.26
C SER A 4 -25.20 -2.63 -22.78
N THR A 5 -25.18 -2.24 -21.51
CA THR A 5 -24.00 -1.65 -20.88
C THR A 5 -23.00 -2.77 -20.66
N THR A 6 -21.99 -2.88 -21.52
CA THR A 6 -20.87 -3.80 -21.31
C THR A 6 -20.29 -3.55 -19.92
N PRO A 7 -20.16 -4.58 -19.06
CA PRO A 7 -19.66 -4.39 -17.71
C PRO A 7 -18.25 -3.82 -17.76
N ARG A 8 -18.00 -2.76 -16.97
CA ARG A 8 -16.72 -2.04 -16.88
C ARG A 8 -15.54 -2.97 -16.54
N TYR A 9 -15.82 -4.08 -15.85
CA TYR A 9 -14.85 -5.07 -15.45
C TYR A 9 -15.23 -6.44 -16.02
N THR A 10 -14.42 -6.93 -16.96
CA THR A 10 -14.55 -8.27 -17.55
C THR A 10 -13.38 -9.14 -17.12
N GLU A 11 -13.50 -10.47 -17.28
CA GLU A 11 -12.37 -11.38 -17.07
C GLU A 11 -11.17 -11.00 -17.95
N ALA A 12 -11.41 -10.61 -19.20
CA ALA A 12 -10.37 -10.13 -20.10
C ALA A 12 -9.67 -8.88 -19.54
N THR A 13 -10.43 -7.93 -19.00
CA THR A 13 -9.88 -6.73 -18.34
C THR A 13 -8.99 -7.11 -17.16
N PHE A 14 -9.45 -7.99 -16.27
CA PHE A 14 -8.64 -8.45 -15.14
C PHE A 14 -7.41 -9.24 -15.57
N ASN A 15 -7.52 -10.08 -16.60
CA ASN A 15 -6.39 -10.82 -17.15
C ASN A 15 -5.31 -9.87 -17.68
N ALA A 16 -5.70 -8.78 -18.37
CA ALA A 16 -4.76 -7.78 -18.84
C ALA A 16 -4.07 -7.02 -17.70
N LEU A 17 -4.81 -6.64 -16.65
CA LEU A 17 -4.26 -5.94 -15.48
C LEU A 17 -3.22 -6.77 -14.71
N ARG A 18 -3.26 -8.11 -14.77
CA ARG A 18 -2.26 -8.98 -14.12
C ARG A 18 -0.84 -8.82 -14.66
N HIS A 19 -0.69 -8.22 -15.83
CA HIS A 19 0.61 -7.99 -16.46
C HIS A 19 1.09 -6.54 -16.30
N GLN A 20 0.34 -5.70 -15.56
CA GLN A 20 0.71 -4.33 -15.28
C GLN A 20 1.33 -4.24 -13.89
N GLY A 21 2.57 -3.76 -13.83
CA GLY A 21 3.28 -3.42 -12.60
C GLY A 21 3.03 -1.96 -12.20
N ASP A 22 4.01 -1.40 -11.51
CA ASP A 22 3.99 -0.01 -11.07
C ASP A 22 5.25 0.69 -11.58
N PRO A 23 5.24 1.26 -12.80
CA PRO A 23 6.45 1.76 -13.44
C PRO A 23 7.24 2.73 -12.57
N LEU A 24 6.55 3.61 -11.84
CA LEU A 24 7.21 4.57 -10.94
C LEU A 24 7.96 3.86 -9.81
N ALA A 25 7.35 2.87 -9.17
CA ALA A 25 7.98 2.12 -8.09
C ALA A 25 9.05 1.15 -8.62
N ASP A 26 8.74 0.44 -9.71
CA ASP A 26 9.62 -0.54 -10.36
C ASP A 26 10.93 0.13 -10.80
N ASP A 27 10.85 1.28 -11.48
CA ASP A 27 12.01 2.06 -11.92
C ASP A 27 12.81 2.62 -10.73
N THR A 28 12.12 3.03 -9.66
CA THR A 28 12.76 3.51 -8.43
C THR A 28 13.57 2.41 -7.77
N VAL A 29 12.99 1.21 -7.63
CA VAL A 29 13.65 0.05 -7.04
C VAL A 29 14.85 -0.38 -7.89
N ALA A 30 14.68 -0.45 -9.22
CA ALA A 30 15.77 -0.77 -10.14
C ALA A 30 16.96 0.20 -10.00
N ALA A 31 16.68 1.51 -9.98
CA ALA A 31 17.71 2.53 -9.80
C ALA A 31 18.44 2.41 -8.45
N MET A 32 17.71 2.10 -7.36
CA MET A 32 18.32 1.85 -6.06
C MET A 32 19.26 0.63 -6.07
N PHE A 33 18.90 -0.44 -6.79
CA PHE A 33 19.76 -1.61 -6.94
C PHE A 33 21.02 -1.30 -7.75
N GLU A 34 20.88 -0.63 -8.90
CA GLU A 34 22.01 -0.26 -9.77
C GLU A 34 23.05 0.61 -9.04
N LYS A 35 22.59 1.48 -8.15
CA LYS A 35 23.43 2.40 -7.38
C LYS A 35 23.89 1.84 -6.03
N GLY A 36 23.40 0.66 -5.63
CA GLY A 36 23.72 0.06 -4.32
C GLY A 36 23.08 0.77 -3.12
N GLU A 37 22.01 1.53 -3.33
CA GLU A 37 21.38 2.44 -2.34
C GLU A 37 20.39 1.73 -1.39
N VAL A 38 20.02 0.48 -1.69
CA VAL A 38 18.96 -0.27 -0.97
C VAL A 38 19.20 -0.38 0.54
N LYS A 39 20.44 -0.60 0.96
CA LYS A 39 20.78 -0.77 2.39
C LYS A 39 20.61 0.54 3.17
N ASP A 40 21.04 1.64 2.57
CA ASP A 40 20.97 2.97 3.19
C ASP A 40 19.52 3.44 3.25
N PHE A 41 18.76 3.24 2.16
CA PHE A 41 17.32 3.46 2.13
C PHE A 41 16.61 2.68 3.26
N ASN A 42 16.84 1.37 3.37
CA ASN A 42 16.22 0.55 4.40
C ASN A 42 16.57 1.00 5.83
N THR A 43 17.77 1.55 6.04
CA THR A 43 18.19 2.08 7.33
C THR A 43 17.45 3.37 7.66
N LEU A 44 17.41 4.32 6.71
CA LEU A 44 16.75 5.61 6.89
C LEU A 44 15.23 5.46 7.04
N MET A 45 14.61 4.56 6.28
CA MET A 45 13.16 4.34 6.31
C MET A 45 12.66 3.73 7.62
N ARG A 46 13.53 3.21 8.49
CA ARG A 46 13.15 2.83 9.87
C ARG A 46 12.73 4.04 10.69
N PHE A 47 13.32 5.20 10.43
CA PHE A 47 13.05 6.44 11.16
C PHE A 47 11.96 7.29 10.50
N PHE A 48 11.75 7.14 9.19
CA PHE A 48 10.64 7.78 8.49
C PHE A 48 9.31 7.09 8.81
N SER A 49 8.57 7.60 9.77
CA SER A 49 7.32 7.00 10.27
C SER A 49 6.08 7.88 10.11
N THR A 50 6.26 9.17 9.83
CA THR A 50 5.18 10.17 9.75
C THR A 50 5.36 11.09 8.55
N ALA A 51 4.26 11.45 7.89
CA ALA A 51 4.21 12.43 6.82
C ALA A 51 4.49 13.84 7.35
N GLY A 52 4.98 14.74 6.48
CA GLY A 52 5.32 16.13 6.81
C GLY A 52 6.61 16.29 7.62
N THR A 53 7.16 15.21 8.17
CA THR A 53 8.54 15.22 8.69
C THR A 53 9.51 15.42 7.54
N ARG A 54 10.49 16.33 7.71
CA ARG A 54 11.56 16.54 6.74
C ARG A 54 12.21 15.19 6.42
N LEU A 55 12.42 14.92 5.12
CA LEU A 55 13.10 13.70 4.69
C LEU A 55 14.48 13.62 5.36
N PRO A 56 14.92 12.43 5.80
CA PRO A 56 16.22 12.27 6.44
C PRO A 56 17.36 12.77 5.54
N GLU A 57 18.35 13.41 6.12
CA GLU A 57 19.57 13.75 5.39
C GLU A 57 20.26 12.47 4.89
N GLY A 58 20.75 12.50 3.65
CA GLY A 58 21.38 11.34 3.01
C GLY A 58 20.41 10.33 2.39
N LEU A 59 19.12 10.67 2.26
CA LEU A 59 18.19 9.85 1.48
C LEU A 59 18.69 9.72 0.03
N PRO A 60 18.74 8.49 -0.53
CA PRO A 60 19.08 8.30 -1.93
C PRO A 60 18.20 9.13 -2.86
N ALA A 61 18.78 9.79 -3.87
CA ALA A 61 18.04 10.67 -4.77
C ALA A 61 16.94 9.94 -5.56
N SER A 62 17.15 8.65 -5.84
CA SER A 62 16.17 7.74 -6.42
C SER A 62 14.90 7.65 -5.56
N ALA A 63 15.07 7.42 -4.26
CA ALA A 63 13.99 7.33 -3.29
C ALA A 63 13.35 8.70 -2.99
N GLU A 64 14.14 9.77 -2.92
CA GLU A 64 13.62 11.12 -2.65
C GLU A 64 12.57 11.54 -3.69
N SER A 65 12.89 11.37 -4.98
CA SER A 65 11.98 11.70 -6.07
C SER A 65 10.65 10.92 -5.97
N PHE A 66 10.73 9.63 -5.65
CA PHE A 66 9.57 8.78 -5.44
C PHE A 66 8.71 9.25 -4.25
N LEU A 67 9.34 9.54 -3.10
CA LEU A 67 8.61 9.98 -1.90
C LEU A 67 7.95 11.34 -2.10
N GLN A 68 8.58 12.26 -2.84
CA GLN A 68 7.99 13.54 -3.20
C GLN A 68 6.80 13.36 -4.15
N ALA A 69 6.96 12.55 -5.21
CA ALA A 69 5.91 12.31 -6.20
C ALA A 69 4.66 11.60 -5.63
N THR A 70 4.82 10.87 -4.52
CA THR A 70 3.76 10.06 -3.90
C THR A 70 3.34 10.56 -2.52
N GLY A 71 3.84 11.73 -2.11
CA GLY A 71 3.58 12.31 -0.79
C GLY A 71 2.17 12.90 -0.62
N MET A 72 1.40 13.01 -1.70
CA MET A 72 0.04 13.53 -1.69
C MET A 72 -0.91 12.61 -2.44
N PRO A 73 -2.19 12.52 -2.02
CA PRO A 73 -3.19 11.79 -2.78
C PRO A 73 -3.45 12.45 -4.14
N PRO A 74 -3.98 11.70 -5.11
CA PRO A 74 -4.34 12.26 -6.42
C PRO A 74 -5.38 13.38 -6.33
N SER A 75 -5.36 14.30 -7.28
CA SER A 75 -6.25 15.47 -7.33
C SER A 75 -7.74 15.14 -7.47
N TRP A 76 -8.08 13.92 -7.92
CA TRP A 76 -9.47 13.48 -8.09
C TRP A 76 -10.12 12.99 -6.78
N VAL A 77 -9.37 12.95 -5.67
CA VAL A 77 -9.90 12.48 -4.38
C VAL A 77 -11.02 13.40 -3.89
N ASP A 78 -12.18 12.80 -3.60
CA ASP A 78 -13.31 13.47 -2.95
C ASP A 78 -13.21 13.30 -1.43
N TRP A 79 -12.81 14.37 -0.74
CA TRP A 79 -12.65 14.38 0.71
C TRP A 79 -13.94 14.14 1.49
N ASN A 80 -15.11 14.49 0.93
CA ASN A 80 -16.38 14.19 1.58
C ASN A 80 -16.68 12.69 1.52
N VAL A 81 -16.34 12.01 0.41
CA VAL A 81 -16.42 10.55 0.31
C VAL A 81 -15.47 9.89 1.29
N MET A 82 -14.22 10.37 1.37
CA MET A 82 -13.21 9.85 2.28
C MET A 82 -13.66 9.95 3.74
N GLU A 83 -14.22 11.09 4.15
CA GLU A 83 -14.70 11.27 5.52
C GLU A 83 -15.90 10.36 5.85
N ARG A 84 -16.86 10.22 4.93
CA ARG A 84 -17.97 9.26 5.11
C ARG A 84 -17.47 7.82 5.22
N ALA A 85 -16.50 7.44 4.40
CA ALA A 85 -15.89 6.12 4.48
C ALA A 85 -15.22 5.93 5.84
N ARG A 86 -14.45 6.92 6.31
CA ARG A 86 -13.78 6.88 7.63
C ARG A 86 -14.78 6.67 8.77
N LEU A 87 -15.88 7.43 8.79
CA LEU A 87 -16.93 7.29 9.80
C LEU A 87 -17.58 5.90 9.76
N PHE A 88 -17.96 5.42 8.56
CA PHE A 88 -18.48 4.06 8.40
C PHE A 88 -17.52 3.00 8.95
N PHE A 89 -16.23 3.15 8.66
CA PHE A 89 -15.19 2.25 9.13
C PHE A 89 -15.04 2.28 10.65
N MET A 90 -15.10 3.47 11.27
CA MET A 90 -15.08 3.61 12.73
C MET A 90 -16.28 2.93 13.40
N ASP A 91 -17.49 3.17 12.88
CA ASP A 91 -18.73 2.62 13.44
C ASP A 91 -18.77 1.08 13.32
N ASN A 92 -18.08 0.52 12.32
CA ASN A 92 -18.10 -0.91 12.02
C ASN A 92 -16.74 -1.60 12.27
N ALA A 93 -15.83 -0.95 13.01
CA ALA A 93 -14.44 -1.39 13.12
C ALA A 93 -14.30 -2.84 13.61
N ALA A 94 -15.12 -3.28 14.57
CA ALA A 94 -15.10 -4.65 15.08
C ALA A 94 -15.46 -5.68 14.00
N HIS A 95 -16.51 -5.42 13.21
CA HIS A 95 -16.96 -6.31 12.14
C HIS A 95 -15.95 -6.37 11.00
N ILE A 96 -15.44 -5.21 10.60
CA ILE A 96 -14.44 -5.09 9.52
C ILE A 96 -13.14 -5.80 9.92
N ASN A 97 -12.63 -5.57 11.12
CA ASN A 97 -11.41 -6.24 11.60
C ASN A 97 -11.59 -7.75 11.73
N THR A 98 -12.79 -8.21 12.11
CA THR A 98 -13.12 -9.65 12.15
C THR A 98 -13.10 -10.24 10.73
N GLY A 99 -13.77 -9.60 9.77
CA GLY A 99 -13.76 -10.04 8.37
C GLY A 99 -12.36 -10.02 7.76
N LEU A 100 -11.57 -8.98 8.04
CA LEU A 100 -10.18 -8.89 7.60
C LEU A 100 -9.35 -10.04 8.17
N SER A 101 -9.44 -10.28 9.48
CA SER A 101 -8.62 -11.25 10.21
C SER A 101 -8.95 -12.70 9.91
N PHE A 102 -10.24 -13.04 9.82
CA PHE A 102 -10.69 -14.41 9.73
C PHE A 102 -11.17 -14.84 8.34
N ALA A 103 -11.44 -13.91 7.42
CA ALA A 103 -11.87 -14.24 6.06
C ALA A 103 -10.86 -13.76 5.00
N ALA A 104 -10.65 -12.44 4.89
CA ALA A 104 -9.88 -11.88 3.78
C ALA A 104 -8.40 -12.30 3.83
N MET A 105 -7.73 -12.15 4.98
CA MET A 105 -6.32 -12.52 5.10
C MET A 105 -6.08 -14.03 4.88
N PRO A 106 -6.85 -14.96 5.50
CA PRO A 106 -6.71 -16.39 5.20
C PRO A 106 -7.01 -16.74 3.74
N ALA A 107 -8.00 -16.12 3.11
CA ALA A 107 -8.35 -16.39 1.72
C ALA A 107 -7.19 -16.10 0.76
N THR A 108 -6.28 -15.18 1.09
CA THR A 108 -5.09 -14.92 0.26
C THR A 108 -4.19 -16.14 0.07
N TYR A 109 -4.18 -17.09 1.01
CA TYR A 109 -3.39 -18.32 0.90
C TYR A 109 -4.04 -19.37 -0.03
N ALA A 110 -5.34 -19.24 -0.31
CA ALA A 110 -6.03 -20.09 -1.28
C ALA A 110 -5.80 -19.63 -2.73
N ILE A 111 -5.25 -18.44 -2.95
CA ILE A 111 -4.98 -17.90 -4.29
C ILE A 111 -3.59 -18.36 -4.74
N PRO A 112 -3.45 -19.25 -5.75
CA PRO A 112 -2.18 -19.92 -6.06
C PRO A 112 -1.02 -18.97 -6.36
N ARG A 113 -1.27 -17.84 -7.02
CA ARG A 113 -0.23 -16.86 -7.35
C ARG A 113 0.27 -16.13 -6.10
N VAL A 114 -0.63 -15.73 -5.21
CA VAL A 114 -0.29 -15.07 -3.95
C VAL A 114 0.44 -16.04 -3.03
N ALA A 115 -0.05 -17.26 -2.90
CA ALA A 115 0.60 -18.31 -2.11
C ALA A 115 2.05 -18.55 -2.57
N ARG A 116 2.29 -18.67 -3.89
CA ARG A 116 3.64 -18.82 -4.45
C ARG A 116 4.54 -17.62 -4.15
N LEU A 117 4.03 -16.39 -4.33
CA LEU A 117 4.77 -15.17 -4.01
C LEU A 117 5.20 -15.18 -2.53
N LEU A 118 4.26 -15.41 -1.61
CA LEU A 118 4.54 -15.42 -0.17
C LEU A 118 5.54 -16.51 0.24
N ALA A 119 5.46 -17.69 -0.37
CA ALA A 119 6.41 -18.76 -0.15
C ALA A 119 7.83 -18.40 -0.66
N SER A 120 7.92 -17.67 -1.77
CA SER A 120 9.22 -17.27 -2.35
C SER A 120 9.92 -16.12 -1.63
N THR A 121 9.17 -15.25 -0.92
CA THR A 121 9.71 -14.03 -0.31
C THR A 121 10.01 -14.17 1.19
N HIS A 122 10.08 -15.41 1.72
CA HIS A 122 10.23 -15.67 3.16
C HIS A 122 9.13 -15.06 4.05
N SER A 123 8.05 -14.56 3.43
CA SER A 123 6.94 -13.93 4.17
C SER A 123 6.17 -14.94 5.03
N MET A 124 6.25 -16.22 4.69
CA MET A 124 5.67 -17.33 5.45
C MET A 124 6.48 -17.72 6.69
N ASP A 125 7.73 -17.24 6.83
CA ASP A 125 8.56 -17.50 8.02
C ASP A 125 8.10 -16.66 9.22
N TYR A 126 7.35 -15.58 8.97
CA TYR A 126 6.83 -14.66 9.99
C TYR A 126 5.34 -14.32 9.79
N PRO A 127 4.43 -15.32 9.81
CA PRO A 127 3.03 -15.14 9.42
C PRO A 127 2.28 -14.16 10.34
N SER A 128 2.55 -14.17 11.64
CA SER A 128 1.93 -13.23 12.59
C SER A 128 2.31 -11.78 12.30
N ARG A 129 3.59 -11.54 11.95
CA ARG A 129 4.07 -10.19 11.59
C ARG A 129 3.44 -9.71 10.29
N ARG A 130 3.33 -10.59 9.28
CA ARG A 130 2.64 -10.28 8.03
C ARG A 130 1.19 -9.86 8.27
N MET A 131 0.44 -10.63 9.06
CA MET A 131 -0.95 -10.30 9.39
C MET A 131 -1.06 -8.98 10.15
N ALA A 132 -0.18 -8.75 11.13
CA ALA A 132 -0.12 -7.51 11.87
C ALA A 132 0.16 -6.29 10.96
N ASN A 133 1.06 -6.42 9.98
CA ASN A 133 1.38 -5.33 9.04
C ASN A 133 0.15 -4.92 8.22
N THR A 134 -0.64 -5.87 7.71
CA THR A 134 -1.87 -5.56 6.96
C THR A 134 -2.93 -4.91 7.86
N GLY A 135 -3.15 -5.44 9.07
CA GLY A 135 -4.09 -4.84 10.02
C GLY A 135 -3.68 -3.42 10.43
N GLN A 136 -2.39 -3.19 10.68
CA GLN A 136 -1.83 -1.89 11.00
C GLN A 136 -1.98 -0.90 9.84
N PHE A 137 -1.77 -1.35 8.61
CA PHE A 137 -1.95 -0.53 7.41
C PHE A 137 -3.38 -0.02 7.26
N VAL A 138 -4.37 -0.91 7.40
CA VAL A 138 -5.80 -0.54 7.38
C VAL A 138 -6.13 0.41 8.52
N THR A 139 -5.58 0.17 9.72
CA THR A 139 -5.76 1.07 10.87
C THR A 139 -5.23 2.47 10.58
N TYR A 140 -4.05 2.61 9.95
CA TYR A 140 -3.51 3.92 9.59
C TYR A 140 -4.37 4.66 8.57
N LEU A 141 -4.93 3.96 7.58
CA LEU A 141 -5.84 4.56 6.60
C LEU A 141 -7.11 5.15 7.25
N MET A 142 -7.57 4.54 8.34
CA MET A 142 -8.80 4.93 9.03
C MET A 142 -8.60 6.11 10.00
N GLN A 143 -7.37 6.56 10.25
CA GLN A 143 -7.12 7.69 11.14
C GLN A 143 -7.60 9.00 10.52
N THR A 144 -8.06 9.93 11.36
CA THR A 144 -8.54 11.25 10.90
C THR A 144 -7.47 12.00 10.11
N ASN A 145 -6.21 11.88 10.52
CA ASN A 145 -5.08 12.53 9.88
C ASN A 145 -4.40 11.64 8.81
N ALA A 146 -5.07 10.63 8.25
CA ALA A 146 -4.45 9.67 7.32
C ALA A 146 -3.81 10.32 6.08
N PHE A 147 -4.23 11.52 5.69
CA PHE A 147 -3.67 12.25 4.55
C PHE A 147 -3.15 13.65 4.90
N GLU A 148 -2.93 13.90 6.19
CA GLU A 148 -2.45 15.19 6.70
C GLU A 148 -1.01 15.09 7.20
N GLU A 149 -0.43 16.23 7.59
CA GLU A 149 0.83 16.26 8.32
C GLU A 149 0.75 15.41 9.59
N GLY A 150 1.82 14.64 9.86
CA GLY A 150 1.83 13.65 10.94
C GLY A 150 1.17 12.31 10.59
N SER A 151 0.62 12.13 9.38
CA SER A 151 0.05 10.86 8.92
C SER A 151 1.05 9.70 9.00
N LYS A 152 0.65 8.57 9.58
CA LYS A 152 1.40 7.31 9.47
C LYS A 152 1.05 6.50 8.22
N PHE A 153 -0.05 6.86 7.54
CA PHE A 153 -0.54 6.13 6.38
C PHE A 153 0.28 6.39 5.12
N ILE A 154 0.61 7.66 4.82
CA ILE A 154 1.37 8.00 3.60
C ILE A 154 2.74 7.28 3.58
N PRO A 155 3.58 7.37 4.64
CA PRO A 155 4.83 6.61 4.69
C PRO A 155 4.63 5.10 4.59
N ALA A 156 3.56 4.56 5.20
CA ALA A 156 3.27 3.13 5.12
C ALA A 156 2.89 2.71 3.69
N ALA A 157 2.08 3.50 2.99
CA ALA A 157 1.71 3.27 1.58
C ALA A 157 2.93 3.32 0.67
N GLN A 158 3.80 4.31 0.84
CA GLN A 158 5.05 4.42 0.10
C GLN A 158 5.98 3.23 0.32
N LYS A 159 6.15 2.80 1.58
CA LYS A 159 6.97 1.62 1.91
C LYS A 159 6.41 0.35 1.29
N VAL A 160 5.11 0.10 1.44
CA VAL A 160 4.46 -1.09 0.87
C VAL A 160 4.59 -1.13 -0.65
N ARG A 161 4.58 0.03 -1.31
CA ARG A 161 4.73 0.17 -2.75
C ARG A 161 6.17 -0.11 -3.25
N LEU A 162 7.17 -0.08 -2.37
CA LEU A 162 8.59 -0.35 -2.68
C LEU A 162 9.10 -1.71 -2.14
N LEU A 163 8.24 -2.51 -1.49
CA LEU A 163 8.60 -3.79 -0.86
C LEU A 163 8.86 -4.91 -1.88
#